data_AF-A0A7S3DAX8-F1
#
_entry.id   AF-A0A7S3DAX8-F1
#
_cell.length_a   1.000
_cell.length_b   1.000
_cell.length_c   1.000
_cell.angle_alpha   90.00
_cell.angle_beta   90.00
_cell.angle_gamma   90.00
#
_symmetry.space_group_name_H-M   'P 1'
#
loop_
_entity.id
_entity.type
_entity.pdbx_description
1 polymer ?
#
loop_
_entity_poly.entity_id
_entity_poly.type
_entity_poly.pdbx_seq_one_letter_code
_entity_poly.pdbx_strand_id
1 'polypeptide(L)'
;PLLSRCLLVQDTKSVQRAENMFKKALASESENIIAQIGLANLLLRKADKEKGTQSLEESLTYYKKVLRSCPTVPADVRLCIALIFQRLNFVDKARDAFERVLELDNENVTARVGLALLDLNNRESKKGS
;
A
#
# COMPACT_ATOMS: atom_id res chain seq x y z
N PRO A 1 6.04 15.02 11.13
CA PRO A 1 4.60 14.70 10.96
C PRO A 1 4.21 14.61 9.46
N LEU A 2 4.64 13.54 8.79
CA LEU A 2 4.31 13.25 7.38
C LEU A 2 2.93 12.57 7.24
N LEU A 3 2.44 11.94 8.31
CA LEU A 3 1.12 11.32 8.41
C LEU A 3 -0.02 12.34 8.26
N SER A 4 0.18 13.61 8.65
CA SER A 4 -0.83 14.66 8.59
C SER A 4 -1.23 15.05 7.16
N ARG A 5 -0.33 14.85 6.18
CA ARG A 5 -0.63 15.14 4.77
C ARG A 5 -1.43 14.03 4.09
N CYS A 6 -1.43 12.83 4.68
CA CYS A 6 -2.28 11.74 4.24
C CYS A 6 -3.75 12.07 4.58
N LEU A 7 -4.07 12.56 5.77
CA LEU A 7 -5.48 12.76 6.18
C LEU A 7 -6.19 13.97 5.54
N LEU A 8 -5.48 14.96 5.00
CA LEU A 8 -6.08 16.22 4.52
C LEU A 8 -6.62 16.23 3.09
N VAL A 9 -6.43 15.16 2.31
CA VAL A 9 -6.94 15.09 0.93
C VAL A 9 -8.37 14.52 0.92
N GLN A 10 -9.29 15.18 1.64
CA GLN A 10 -10.73 14.87 1.61
C GLN A 10 -11.44 15.48 0.39
N ASP A 11 -10.88 16.52 -0.19
CA ASP A 11 -11.46 17.18 -1.37
C ASP A 11 -11.06 16.41 -2.64
N THR A 12 -12.02 15.79 -3.33
CA THR A 12 -11.79 15.02 -4.58
C THR A 12 -11.02 15.83 -5.63
N LYS A 13 -11.22 17.15 -5.63
CA LYS A 13 -10.52 18.08 -6.51
C LYS A 13 -9.03 18.20 -6.18
N SER A 14 -8.67 18.07 -4.91
CA SER A 14 -7.28 18.07 -4.44
C SER A 14 -6.57 16.74 -4.75
N VAL A 15 -7.30 15.62 -4.70
CA VAL A 15 -6.80 14.29 -5.11
C VAL A 15 -6.39 14.32 -6.57
N GLN A 16 -7.28 14.72 -7.48
CA GLN A 16 -6.98 14.73 -8.92
C GLN A 16 -5.85 15.69 -9.30
N ARG A 17 -5.73 16.83 -8.59
CA ARG A 17 -4.58 17.72 -8.76
C ARG A 17 -3.27 17.06 -8.34
N ALA A 18 -3.24 16.39 -7.19
CA ALA A 18 -2.07 15.67 -6.72
C ALA A 18 -1.66 14.55 -7.69
N GLU A 19 -2.63 13.78 -8.19
CA GLU A 19 -2.41 12.75 -9.20
C GLU A 19 -1.72 13.31 -10.45
N ASN A 20 -2.23 14.42 -10.99
CA ASN A 20 -1.66 15.04 -12.19
C ASN A 20 -0.24 15.57 -11.94
N MET A 21 0.02 16.13 -10.76
CA MET A 21 1.37 16.58 -10.38
C MET A 21 2.35 15.40 -10.31
N PHE A 22 1.95 14.27 -9.69
CA PHE A 22 2.80 13.08 -9.63
C PHE A 22 3.04 12.49 -11.03
N LYS A 23 2.03 12.43 -11.90
CA LYS A 23 2.20 11.96 -13.28
C LYS A 23 3.16 12.85 -14.08
N LYS A 24 3.09 14.17 -13.93
CA LYS A 24 4.04 15.10 -14.57
C LYS A 24 5.46 14.93 -14.03
N ALA A 25 5.60 14.73 -12.71
CA ALA A 25 6.89 14.45 -12.10
C ALA A 25 7.48 13.15 -12.66
N LEU A 26 6.68 12.08 -12.79
CA LEU A 26 7.12 10.81 -13.39
C LEU A 26 7.41 10.90 -14.88
N ALA A 27 6.78 11.84 -15.61
CA ALA A 27 7.10 12.10 -17.01
C ALA A 27 8.45 12.79 -17.18
N SER A 28 8.87 13.58 -16.19
CA SER A 28 10.16 14.28 -16.19
C SER A 28 11.27 13.41 -15.60
N GLU A 29 10.97 12.71 -14.52
CA GLU A 29 11.85 11.83 -13.75
C GLU A 29 11.13 10.50 -13.49
N SER A 30 11.33 9.53 -14.39
CA SER A 30 10.65 8.23 -14.34
C SER A 30 10.95 7.42 -13.07
N GLU A 31 12.10 7.66 -12.44
CA GLU A 31 12.57 6.99 -11.23
C GLU A 31 12.30 7.77 -9.93
N ASN A 32 11.51 8.85 -9.99
CA ASN A 32 11.21 9.63 -8.79
C ASN A 32 10.38 8.81 -7.77
N ILE A 33 11.06 8.24 -6.78
CA ILE A 33 10.50 7.35 -5.76
C ILE A 33 9.34 8.02 -5.01
N ILE A 34 9.47 9.32 -4.68
CA ILE A 34 8.46 10.06 -3.94
C ILE A 34 7.18 10.19 -4.78
N ALA A 35 7.32 10.51 -6.07
CA ALA A 35 6.18 10.58 -6.98
C ALA A 35 5.51 9.22 -7.19
N GLN A 36 6.30 8.13 -7.27
CA GLN A 36 5.77 6.76 -7.36
C GLN A 36 4.98 6.37 -6.10
N ILE A 37 5.52 6.63 -4.89
CA ILE A 37 4.83 6.38 -3.61
C ILE A 37 3.57 7.23 -3.50
N GLY A 38 3.64 8.52 -3.87
CA GLY A 38 2.51 9.44 -3.84
C GLY A 38 1.36 8.96 -4.73
N LEU A 39 1.67 8.54 -5.95
CA LEU A 39 0.69 7.99 -6.89
C LEU A 39 0.11 6.65 -6.41
N ALA A 40 0.94 5.75 -5.87
CA ALA A 40 0.49 4.46 -5.34
C ALA A 40 -0.50 4.62 -4.17
N ASN A 41 -0.22 5.55 -3.24
CA ASN A 41 -1.12 5.89 -2.14
C ASN A 41 -2.45 6.47 -2.61
N LEU A 42 -2.41 7.28 -3.68
CA LEU A 42 -3.62 7.86 -4.26
C LEU A 42 -4.49 6.79 -4.92
N LEU A 43 -3.87 5.85 -5.64
CA LEU A 43 -4.55 4.68 -6.22
C LEU A 43 -5.18 3.77 -5.15
N LEU A 44 -4.51 3.59 -4.00
CA LEU A 44 -5.09 2.85 -2.87
C LEU A 44 -6.39 3.47 -2.36
N ARG A 45 -6.42 4.80 -2.22
CA ARG A 45 -7.63 5.53 -1.82
C ARG A 45 -8.74 5.46 -2.85
N LYS A 46 -8.35 5.45 -4.14
CA LYS A 46 -9.30 5.29 -5.23
C LYS A 46 -9.91 3.89 -5.22
N ALA A 47 -9.09 2.86 -4.99
CA ALA A 47 -9.56 1.49 -4.83
C ALA A 47 -10.55 1.34 -3.67
N ASP A 48 -10.34 2.04 -2.55
CA ASP A 48 -11.28 2.05 -1.42
C ASP A 48 -12.65 2.62 -1.78
N LYS A 49 -12.68 3.63 -2.65
CA LYS A 49 -13.93 4.26 -3.11
C LYS A 49 -14.65 3.42 -4.17
N GLU A 50 -13.90 2.90 -5.12
CA GLU A 50 -14.45 2.19 -6.29
C GLU A 50 -14.65 0.69 -6.03
N LYS A 51 -14.19 0.16 -4.89
CA LYS A 51 -14.19 -1.27 -4.52
C LYS A 51 -13.66 -2.19 -5.64
N GLY A 52 -12.74 -1.67 -6.46
CA GLY A 52 -12.19 -2.37 -7.61
C GLY A 52 -10.78 -2.91 -7.36
N THR A 53 -10.46 -4.08 -7.92
CA THR A 53 -9.12 -4.69 -7.83
C THR A 53 -8.11 -4.06 -8.78
N GLN A 54 -8.57 -3.45 -9.88
CA GLN A 54 -7.69 -2.85 -10.90
C GLN A 54 -6.77 -1.76 -10.33
N SER A 55 -7.32 -0.86 -9.49
CA SER A 55 -6.51 0.19 -8.85
C SER A 55 -5.55 -0.35 -7.79
N LEU A 56 -5.87 -1.48 -7.16
CA LEU A 56 -4.95 -2.17 -6.24
C LEU A 56 -3.75 -2.76 -6.99
N GLU A 57 -3.99 -3.40 -8.13
CA GLU A 57 -2.93 -3.97 -8.98
C GLU A 57 -2.03 -2.88 -9.57
N GLU A 58 -2.62 -1.76 -9.99
CA GLU A 58 -1.87 -0.60 -10.48
C GLU A 58 -1.00 -0.01 -9.35
N SER A 59 -1.56 0.17 -8.15
CA SER A 59 -0.82 0.64 -6.98
C SER A 59 0.34 -0.29 -6.63
N LEU A 60 0.10 -1.61 -6.64
CA LEU A 60 1.12 -2.62 -6.40
C LEU A 60 2.29 -2.53 -7.39
N THR A 61 1.99 -2.21 -8.65
CA THR A 61 3.01 -2.04 -9.69
C THR A 61 3.95 -0.88 -9.38
N TYR A 62 3.42 0.26 -8.91
CA TYR A 62 4.26 1.39 -8.47
C TYR A 62 5.09 1.04 -7.23
N TYR A 63 4.49 0.38 -6.24
CA TYR A 63 5.24 -0.05 -5.05
C TYR A 63 6.37 -1.04 -5.36
N LYS A 64 6.16 -1.96 -6.32
CA LYS A 64 7.22 -2.86 -6.78
C LYS A 64 8.36 -2.12 -7.47
N LYS A 65 8.06 -1.06 -8.23
CA LYS A 65 9.10 -0.20 -8.82
C LYS A 65 9.91 0.49 -7.72
N VAL A 66 9.24 1.04 -6.72
CA VAL A 66 9.87 1.66 -5.55
C VAL A 66 10.82 0.69 -4.84
N LEU A 67 10.40 -0.56 -4.61
CA LEU A 67 11.26 -1.58 -3.99
C LEU A 67 12.49 -1.95 -4.83
N ARG A 68 12.37 -1.93 -6.17
CA ARG A 68 13.51 -2.19 -7.08
C ARG A 68 14.51 -1.04 -7.06
N SER A 69 14.04 0.20 -7.06
CA SER A 69 14.90 1.38 -7.03
C SER A 69 15.49 1.64 -5.64
N CYS A 70 14.74 1.34 -4.58
CA CYS A 70 15.18 1.54 -3.20
C CYS A 70 14.76 0.35 -2.32
N PRO A 71 15.66 -0.64 -2.15
CA PRO A 71 15.41 -1.77 -1.26
C PRO A 71 15.31 -1.37 0.22
N THR A 72 15.80 -0.19 0.59
CA THR A 72 15.83 0.31 1.98
C THR A 72 14.63 1.19 2.32
N VAL A 73 13.51 1.06 1.59
CA VAL A 73 12.30 1.83 1.87
C VAL A 73 11.82 1.68 3.32
N PRO A 74 11.13 2.68 3.89
CA PRO A 74 10.57 2.59 5.23
C PRO A 74 9.57 1.44 5.40
N ALA A 75 9.38 1.02 6.66
CA ALA A 75 8.39 0.03 7.04
C ALA A 75 6.97 0.39 6.55
N ASP A 76 6.60 1.67 6.59
CA ASP A 76 5.31 2.19 6.11
C ASP A 76 4.99 1.82 4.65
N VAL A 77 6.00 1.86 3.77
CA VAL A 77 5.83 1.53 2.35
C VAL A 77 5.55 0.03 2.20
N ARG A 78 6.26 -0.81 2.95
CA ARG A 78 6.03 -2.26 2.98
C ARG A 78 4.67 -2.61 3.58
N LEU A 79 4.23 -1.87 4.58
CA LEU A 79 2.92 -2.03 5.19
C LEU A 79 1.80 -1.80 4.16
N CYS A 80 1.91 -0.75 3.34
CA CYS A 80 0.96 -0.52 2.25
C CYS A 80 0.91 -1.71 1.27
N ILE A 81 2.06 -2.31 0.94
CA ILE A 81 2.13 -3.50 0.07
C ILE A 81 1.43 -4.70 0.71
N ALA A 82 1.65 -4.94 2.00
CA ALA A 82 1.00 -6.02 2.74
C ALA A 82 -0.53 -5.86 2.73
N LEU A 83 -1.02 -4.64 2.96
CA LEU A 83 -2.45 -4.31 2.90
C LEU A 83 -3.04 -4.53 1.49
N ILE A 84 -2.28 -4.21 0.43
CA ILE A 84 -2.71 -4.50 -0.94
C ILE A 84 -2.83 -6.00 -1.18
N PHE A 85 -1.82 -6.78 -0.77
CA PHE A 85 -1.86 -8.24 -0.93
C PHE A 85 -3.02 -8.87 -0.16
N GLN A 86 -3.30 -8.39 1.06
CA GLN A 86 -4.43 -8.82 1.86
C GLN A 86 -5.76 -8.56 1.12
N ARG A 87 -5.93 -7.38 0.52
CA ARG A 87 -7.15 -7.01 -0.22
C ARG A 87 -7.31 -7.76 -1.54
N LEU A 88 -6.21 -8.13 -2.18
CA LEU A 88 -6.19 -8.98 -3.37
C LEU A 88 -6.31 -10.48 -3.04
N ASN A 89 -6.50 -10.83 -1.76
CA ASN A 89 -6.58 -12.20 -1.27
C ASN A 89 -5.32 -13.05 -1.52
N PHE A 90 -4.16 -12.41 -1.67
CA PHE A 90 -2.86 -13.09 -1.74
C PHE A 90 -2.31 -13.28 -0.31
N VAL A 91 -2.92 -14.20 0.43
CA VAL A 91 -2.68 -14.42 1.87
C VAL A 91 -1.21 -14.67 2.22
N ASP A 92 -0.54 -15.56 1.49
CA ASP A 92 0.87 -15.90 1.77
C ASP A 92 1.79 -14.69 1.59
N LYS A 93 1.63 -13.96 0.48
CA LYS A 93 2.40 -12.74 0.20
C LYS A 93 2.09 -11.61 1.18
N ALA A 94 0.85 -11.53 1.64
CA ALA A 94 0.46 -10.55 2.65
C ALA A 94 1.17 -10.84 3.98
N ARG A 95 1.22 -12.12 4.39
CA ARG A 95 1.94 -12.55 5.60
C ARG A 95 3.42 -12.20 5.53
N ASP A 96 4.11 -12.61 4.46
CA ASP A 96 5.54 -12.32 4.27
C ASP A 96 5.81 -10.81 4.36
N ALA A 97 4.94 -10.00 3.76
CA ALA A 97 5.07 -8.55 3.77
C ALA A 97 4.84 -7.95 5.17
N PHE A 98 3.85 -8.43 5.94
CA PHE A 98 3.62 -7.99 7.31
C PHE A 98 4.74 -8.41 8.27
N GLU A 99 5.25 -9.63 8.13
CA GLU A 99 6.41 -10.10 8.91
C GLU A 99 7.63 -9.21 8.63
N ARG A 100 7.87 -8.88 7.35
CA ARG A 100 8.98 -7.98 7.00
C ARG A 100 8.80 -6.56 7.55
N VAL A 101 7.57 -6.09 7.74
CA VAL A 101 7.31 -4.82 8.44
C VAL A 101 7.71 -4.92 9.90
N LEU A 102 7.35 -6.02 10.58
CA LEU A 102 7.69 -6.23 11.99
C LEU A 102 9.19 -6.44 12.23
N GLU A 103 9.92 -6.96 11.24
CA GLU A 103 11.38 -7.01 11.30
C GLU A 103 12.05 -5.62 11.27
N LEU A 104 11.40 -4.63 10.63
CA LEU A 104 11.91 -3.26 10.52
C LEU A 104 11.37 -2.35 11.63
N ASP A 105 10.12 -2.57 12.00
CA ASP A 105 9.38 -1.85 13.02
C ASP A 105 8.56 -2.86 13.81
N ASN A 106 9.19 -3.42 14.84
CA ASN A 106 8.55 -4.43 15.69
C ASN A 106 7.29 -3.87 16.36
N GLU A 107 7.24 -2.57 16.66
CA GLU A 107 6.09 -1.97 17.36
C GLU A 107 4.91 -1.64 16.44
N ASN A 108 5.00 -1.97 15.15
CA ASN A 108 3.96 -1.66 14.17
C ASN A 108 2.64 -2.40 14.48
N VAL A 109 1.72 -1.70 15.14
CA VAL A 109 0.40 -2.24 15.53
C VAL A 109 -0.38 -2.71 14.30
N THR A 110 -0.31 -1.98 13.19
CA THR A 110 -1.05 -2.30 11.97
C THR A 110 -0.59 -3.64 11.38
N ALA A 111 0.71 -3.92 11.37
CA ALA A 111 1.22 -5.20 10.88
C ALA A 111 0.81 -6.38 11.78
N ARG A 112 0.85 -6.20 13.12
CA ARG A 112 0.37 -7.22 14.06
C ARG A 112 -1.12 -7.52 13.88
N VAL A 113 -1.94 -6.48 13.74
CA VAL A 113 -3.38 -6.62 13.46
C VAL A 113 -3.60 -7.29 12.10
N GLY A 114 -2.82 -6.92 11.08
CA GLY A 114 -2.86 -7.54 9.75
C GLY A 114 -2.64 -9.05 9.81
N LEU A 115 -1.59 -9.50 10.49
CA LEU A 115 -1.32 -10.93 10.70
C LEU A 115 -2.43 -11.64 11.47
N ALA A 116 -2.93 -11.04 12.54
CA ALA A 116 -4.03 -11.60 13.31
C ALA A 116 -5.30 -11.79 12.47
N LEU A 117 -5.62 -10.82 11.60
CA LEU A 117 -6.75 -10.91 10.67
C LEU A 117 -6.55 -12.02 9.64
N LEU A 118 -5.33 -12.20 9.11
CA LEU A 118 -5.03 -13.30 8.19
C LEU A 118 -5.20 -14.67 8.88
N ASP A 119 -4.76 -14.79 10.14
CA ASP A 119 -4.90 -16.02 10.92
C ASP A 119 -6.36 -16.34 11.23
N LEU A 120 -7.17 -15.33 11.58
CA LEU A 120 -8.60 -15.50 11.81
C LEU A 120 -9.32 -15.98 10.54
N ASN A 121 -9.08 -15.32 9.40
CA ASN A 121 -9.69 -15.70 8.13
C ASN A 121 -9.32 -17.13 7.71
N ASN A 122 -8.07 -17.55 7.96
CA ASN A 122 -7.61 -18.92 7.67
C ASN A 122 -8.21 -19.99 8.61
N ARG A 123 -8.59 -19.61 9.83
CA ARG A 123 -9.27 -20.52 10.75
C ARG A 123 -10.74 -20.69 10.40
N GLU A 124 -11.40 -19.63 9.93
CA GLU A 124 -12.79 -19.68 9.49
C GLU A 124 -12.97 -20.51 8.21
N SER A 125 -12.06 -20.37 7.24
CA SER A 125 -12.10 -21.18 6.01
C SER A 125 -11.97 -22.69 6.28
N LYS A 126 -11.18 -23.08 7.28
CA LYS A 126 -10.99 -24.48 7.70
C LYS A 126 -12.14 -25.06 8.53
N LYS A 127 -13.02 -24.23 9.10
CA LYS A 127 -14.20 -24.69 9.87
C LYS A 127 -15.44 -24.93 9.01
N GLY A 128 -15.45 -24.46 7.77
CA GLY A 128 -16.56 -24.61 6.83
C GLY A 128 -16.33 -25.65 5.73
N SER A 129 -15.28 -26.47 5.82
CA SER A 129 -14.95 -27.55 4.87
C SER A 129 -15.12 -28.93 5.47
#